data_AF-B0ZSK5-F1
#
_entry.id   AF-B0ZSK5-F1
#
_cell.length_a   1.000
_cell.length_b   1.000
_cell.length_c   1.000
_cell.angle_alpha   90.00
_cell.angle_beta   90.00
_cell.angle_gamma   90.00
#
_symmetry.space_group_name_H-M   'P 1'
#
loop_
_entity.id
_entity.type
_entity.pdbx_description
1 polymer ?
#
loop_
_entity_poly.entity_id
_entity_poly.type
_entity_poly.pdbx_seq_one_letter_code
_entity_poly.pdbx_strand_id
1 'polypeptide(L)'
;EILPLFTKVDGITYKKDNSDYGPLKASFLAGGGAFGYKMDDIRVDVEGVYSYLNKNNVTDAKFTPDTIADGVTAISGLVNVYYDIAIEDMPITPYVGVGVGAAYISTPLKDAVNDQKSKFGFAGQVKAVVSYDVTPEVKLYAGARYFGSYGTNFDKSGGEKDKGGHTVPYSTVGAEAGVAFNF
;
A
#
# COMPACT_ATOMS: atom_id res chain seq x y z
N GLU A 1 5.53 10.09 14.72
CA GLU A 1 4.22 10.41 14.10
C GLU A 1 3.60 9.09 13.63
N ILE A 2 2.33 8.83 13.96
CA ILE A 2 1.63 7.61 13.52
C ILE A 2 1.15 7.88 12.10
N LEU A 3 1.52 7.01 11.14
CA LEU A 3 1.04 7.13 9.77
C LEU A 3 -0.51 7.12 9.76
N PRO A 4 -1.17 7.97 8.95
CA PRO A 4 -2.63 7.95 8.84
C PRO A 4 -3.10 6.55 8.43
N LEU A 5 -4.35 6.19 8.76
CA LEU A 5 -4.90 4.86 8.41
C LEU A 5 -5.14 4.67 6.90
N PHE A 6 -5.21 5.77 6.15
CA PHE A 6 -5.45 5.82 4.72
C PHE A 6 -4.51 6.83 4.03
N THR A 7 -4.42 6.75 2.70
CA THR A 7 -3.67 7.70 1.87
C THR A 7 -4.05 9.14 2.18
N LYS A 8 -3.05 9.93 2.57
CA LYS A 8 -3.19 11.36 2.81
C LYS A 8 -2.17 12.08 1.95
N VAL A 9 -2.53 13.25 1.43
CA VAL A 9 -1.59 14.14 0.73
C VAL A 9 -1.45 15.37 1.60
N ASP A 10 -0.32 15.52 2.28
CA ASP A 10 -0.08 16.68 3.11
C ASP A 10 0.14 17.93 2.25
N GLY A 11 -0.46 19.05 2.69
CA GLY A 11 -0.49 20.30 1.95
C GLY A 11 -1.68 20.45 0.98
N ILE A 12 -2.56 19.44 0.85
CA ILE A 12 -3.81 19.53 0.07
C ILE A 12 -4.98 18.96 0.88
N THR A 13 -5.82 19.85 1.43
CA THR A 13 -7.09 19.49 2.10
C THR A 13 -8.27 20.12 1.38
N TYR A 14 -9.45 19.48 1.41
CA TYR A 14 -10.70 20.13 0.99
C TYR A 14 -11.66 20.27 2.16
N LYS A 15 -12.32 21.43 2.22
CA LYS A 15 -13.33 21.74 3.25
C LYS A 15 -14.71 21.39 2.73
N LYS A 16 -15.44 20.55 3.46
CA LYS A 16 -16.89 20.37 3.32
C LYS A 16 -17.51 20.51 4.71
N ASP A 17 -18.51 21.37 4.84
CA ASP A 17 -19.26 21.60 6.09
C ASP A 17 -18.34 21.79 7.31
N ASN A 18 -17.37 22.70 7.19
CA ASN A 18 -16.39 23.05 8.22
C ASN A 18 -15.41 21.93 8.63
N SER A 19 -15.38 20.81 7.88
CA SER A 19 -14.49 19.67 8.10
C SER A 19 -13.51 19.51 6.95
N ASP A 20 -12.24 19.25 7.26
CA ASP A 20 -11.20 18.94 6.27
C ASP A 20 -11.24 17.46 5.89
N TYR A 21 -11.23 17.17 4.59
CA TYR A 21 -11.23 15.81 4.05
C TYR A 21 -10.05 15.57 3.11
N GLY A 22 -9.61 14.30 3.03
CA GLY A 22 -8.50 13.87 2.19
C GLY A 22 -8.91 13.65 0.72
N PRO A 23 -8.13 14.15 -0.26
CA PRO A 23 -8.53 14.20 -1.68
C PRO A 23 -8.68 12.84 -2.39
N LEU A 24 -8.18 11.76 -1.78
CA LEU A 24 -8.15 10.41 -2.36
C LEU A 24 -8.98 9.45 -1.49
N LYS A 25 -9.70 8.53 -2.13
CA LYS A 25 -10.48 7.50 -1.42
C LYS A 25 -9.55 6.41 -0.89
N ALA A 26 -9.95 5.73 0.18
CA ALA A 26 -9.26 4.55 0.70
C ALA A 26 -9.02 3.51 -0.42
N SER A 27 -7.77 3.07 -0.56
CA SER A 27 -7.33 2.11 -1.58
C SER A 27 -7.68 0.69 -1.21
N PHE A 28 -8.13 -0.09 -2.19
CA PHE A 28 -8.00 -1.55 -2.17
C PHE A 28 -6.71 -1.91 -2.92
N LEU A 29 -5.86 -2.74 -2.31
CA LEU A 29 -4.71 -3.34 -3.02
C LEU A 29 -5.28 -4.15 -4.18
N ALA A 30 -5.06 -3.70 -5.41
CA ALA A 30 -5.73 -4.23 -6.60
C ALA A 30 -5.28 -5.65 -6.96
N GLY A 31 -4.09 -6.04 -6.50
CA GLY A 31 -3.57 -7.40 -6.60
C GLY A 31 -2.06 -7.45 -6.40
N GLY A 32 -1.53 -8.64 -6.17
CA GLY A 32 -0.10 -8.85 -6.02
C GLY A 32 0.27 -10.30 -6.24
N GLY A 33 1.56 -10.55 -6.41
CA GLY A 33 2.14 -11.87 -6.50
C GLY A 33 3.35 -11.95 -5.60
N ALA A 34 3.54 -13.10 -4.95
CA ALA A 34 4.70 -13.36 -4.10
C ALA A 34 5.38 -14.65 -4.54
N PHE A 35 6.70 -14.67 -4.48
CA PHE A 35 7.53 -15.85 -4.67
C PHE A 35 8.53 -15.93 -3.51
N GLY A 36 8.67 -17.11 -2.91
CA GLY A 36 9.46 -17.23 -1.70
C GLY A 36 9.94 -18.63 -1.42
N TYR A 37 10.72 -18.74 -0.36
CA TYR A 37 11.29 -19.97 0.14
C TYR A 37 11.01 -20.11 1.63
N LYS A 38 10.65 -21.32 2.05
CA LYS A 38 10.43 -21.66 3.47
C LYS A 38 11.65 -22.43 3.99
N MET A 39 12.23 -21.93 5.08
CA MET A 39 13.33 -22.51 5.84
C MET A 39 12.80 -22.87 7.23
N ASP A 40 12.37 -24.12 7.41
CA ASP A 40 11.76 -24.63 8.65
C ASP A 40 10.59 -23.74 9.11
N ASP A 41 10.75 -22.99 10.20
CA ASP A 41 9.72 -22.13 10.79
C ASP A 41 9.68 -20.70 10.19
N ILE A 42 10.70 -20.35 9.41
CA ILE A 42 10.86 -19.02 8.81
C ILE A 42 10.61 -19.11 7.32
N ARG A 43 9.71 -18.27 6.81
CA ARG A 43 9.50 -18.12 5.36
C ARG A 43 9.94 -16.74 4.92
N VAL A 44 10.66 -16.67 3.82
CA VAL A 44 11.03 -15.40 3.17
C VAL A 44 10.40 -15.36 1.78
N ASP A 45 9.66 -14.30 1.46
CA ASP A 45 9.16 -14.08 0.10
C ASP A 45 9.44 -12.68 -0.41
N VAL A 46 9.47 -12.55 -1.72
CA VAL A 46 9.49 -11.29 -2.44
C VAL A 46 8.10 -11.10 -3.03
N GLU A 47 7.46 -9.99 -2.67
CA GLU A 47 6.10 -9.66 -3.08
C GLU A 47 6.10 -8.40 -3.96
N GLY A 48 5.48 -8.50 -5.12
CA GLY A 48 5.11 -7.36 -5.95
C GLY A 48 3.63 -7.04 -5.75
N VAL A 49 3.31 -5.80 -5.42
CA VAL A 49 1.93 -5.35 -5.20
C VAL A 49 1.62 -4.17 -6.11
N TYR A 50 0.46 -4.23 -6.77
CA TYR A 50 -0.08 -3.16 -7.61
C TYR A 50 -1.35 -2.60 -6.95
N SER A 51 -1.40 -1.28 -6.81
CA SER A 51 -2.55 -0.57 -6.26
C SER A 51 -2.92 0.61 -7.16
N TYR A 52 -4.22 0.78 -7.36
CA TYR A 52 -4.77 1.93 -8.07
C TYR A 52 -5.78 2.64 -7.16
N LEU A 53 -5.49 3.91 -6.88
CA LEU A 53 -6.36 4.81 -6.14
C LEU A 53 -7.18 5.64 -7.12
N ASN A 54 -8.49 5.70 -6.91
CA ASN A 54 -9.35 6.59 -7.67
C ASN A 54 -9.55 7.91 -6.89
N LYS A 55 -9.68 9.04 -7.60
CA LYS A 55 -10.04 10.33 -7.01
C LYS A 55 -11.35 10.21 -6.24
N ASN A 56 -11.43 10.83 -5.06
CA ASN A 56 -12.64 10.75 -4.27
C ASN A 56 -13.76 11.53 -4.97
N ASN A 57 -14.77 10.83 -5.48
CA ASN A 57 -15.91 11.46 -6.13
C ASN A 57 -16.95 11.88 -5.08
N VAL A 58 -16.64 12.91 -4.31
CA VAL A 58 -17.63 13.51 -3.41
C VAL A 58 -18.59 14.32 -4.27
N THR A 59 -19.84 13.84 -4.39
CA THR A 59 -20.93 14.60 -5.00
C THR A 59 -20.98 15.99 -4.36
N ASP A 60 -20.94 17.02 -5.19
CA ASP A 60 -20.93 18.46 -4.86
C ASP A 60 -19.63 19.06 -4.25
N ALA A 61 -18.51 18.34 -4.23
CA ALA A 61 -17.23 18.95 -3.87
C ALA A 61 -16.57 19.64 -5.08
N LYS A 62 -16.43 20.97 -5.02
CA LYS A 62 -15.62 21.72 -6.00
C LYS A 62 -14.14 21.65 -5.63
N PHE A 63 -13.35 20.91 -6.42
CA PHE A 63 -11.89 21.01 -6.39
C PHE A 63 -11.47 22.34 -7.02
N THR A 64 -11.26 23.37 -6.22
CA THR A 64 -10.77 24.66 -6.69
C THR A 64 -9.48 25.04 -5.96
N PRO A 65 -8.32 24.99 -6.62
CA PRO A 65 -8.09 24.60 -8.03
C PRO A 65 -8.09 23.07 -8.26
N ASP A 66 -8.55 22.61 -9.44
CA ASP A 66 -8.55 21.19 -9.87
C ASP A 66 -7.14 20.70 -10.21
N THR A 67 -6.31 20.62 -9.19
CA THR A 67 -4.89 20.27 -9.31
C THR A 67 -4.62 18.79 -9.04
N ILE A 68 -5.65 18.02 -8.65
CA ILE A 68 -5.53 16.62 -8.24
C ILE A 68 -5.77 15.67 -9.42
N ALA A 69 -4.85 14.72 -9.60
CA ALA A 69 -4.96 13.65 -10.59
C ALA A 69 -6.21 12.80 -10.37
N ASP A 70 -6.80 12.31 -11.47
CA ASP A 70 -8.00 11.47 -11.42
C ASP A 70 -7.74 10.08 -10.81
N GLY A 71 -6.48 9.69 -10.68
CA GLY A 71 -6.06 8.53 -9.91
C GLY A 71 -4.57 8.53 -9.60
N VAL A 72 -4.18 7.74 -8.60
CA VAL A 72 -2.79 7.53 -8.21
C VAL A 72 -2.47 6.05 -8.27
N THR A 73 -1.46 5.70 -9.07
CA THR A 73 -0.92 4.34 -9.12
C THR A 73 0.20 4.21 -8.10
N ALA A 74 0.18 3.12 -7.33
CA ALA A 74 1.27 2.74 -6.45
C ALA A 74 1.70 1.30 -6.77
N ILE A 75 2.97 1.14 -7.08
CA ILE A 75 3.61 -0.17 -7.32
C ILE A 75 4.63 -0.37 -6.22
N SER A 76 4.60 -1.47 -5.49
CA SER A 76 5.58 -1.76 -4.45
C SER A 76 6.22 -3.12 -4.63
N GLY A 77 7.52 -3.18 -4.36
CA GLY A 77 8.26 -4.43 -4.19
C GLY A 77 8.68 -4.54 -2.73
N LEU A 78 8.32 -5.64 -2.08
CA LEU A 78 8.64 -5.92 -0.69
C LEU A 78 9.37 -7.25 -0.55
N VAL A 79 10.26 -7.31 0.42
CA VAL A 79 10.77 -8.56 0.96
C VAL A 79 10.09 -8.79 2.30
N ASN A 80 9.42 -9.92 2.43
CA ASN A 80 8.67 -10.30 3.60
C ASN A 80 9.35 -11.47 4.31
N VAL A 81 9.27 -11.44 5.63
CA VAL A 81 9.63 -12.56 6.49
C VAL A 81 8.40 -12.93 7.28
N TYR A 82 8.08 -14.22 7.32
CA TYR A 82 6.95 -14.79 8.05
C TYR A 82 7.44 -15.78 9.08
N TYR A 83 6.68 -15.82 10.16
CA TYR A 83 6.78 -16.80 11.22
C TYR A 83 5.48 -17.61 11.25
N ASP A 84 5.62 -18.91 10.97
CA ASP A 84 4.50 -19.83 11.01
C ASP A 84 4.25 -20.27 12.45
N ILE A 85 3.01 -20.16 12.91
CA ILE A 85 2.60 -20.64 14.23
C ILE A 85 2.10 -22.07 14.02
N ALA A 86 2.92 -23.05 14.38
CA ALA A 86 2.52 -24.44 14.36
C ALA A 86 1.42 -24.69 15.40
N ILE A 87 0.26 -25.15 14.93
CA ILE A 87 -0.80 -25.69 15.77
C ILE A 87 -0.87 -27.18 15.49
N GLU A 88 -0.56 -28.00 16.49
CA GLU A 88 -0.64 -29.45 16.37
C GLU A 88 -2.08 -29.89 16.03
N ASP A 89 -2.19 -30.92 15.18
CA ASP A 89 -3.44 -31.60 14.81
C ASP A 89 -4.52 -30.76 14.10
N MET A 90 -4.15 -29.64 13.45
CA MET A 90 -5.08 -28.84 12.64
C MET A 90 -4.61 -28.66 11.20
N PRO A 91 -5.51 -28.72 10.20
CA PRO A 91 -5.19 -28.42 8.78
C PRO A 91 -4.98 -26.92 8.51
N ILE A 92 -4.91 -26.11 9.58
CA ILE A 92 -4.85 -24.65 9.53
C ILE A 92 -3.52 -24.18 10.13
N THR A 93 -2.78 -23.38 9.38
CA THR A 93 -1.51 -22.77 9.84
C THR A 93 -1.67 -21.24 9.89
N PRO A 94 -1.86 -20.64 11.06
CA PRO A 94 -1.73 -19.20 11.22
C PRO A 94 -0.27 -18.77 11.11
N TYR A 95 -0.03 -17.62 10.52
CA TYR A 95 1.29 -17.03 10.40
C TYR A 95 1.23 -15.51 10.42
N VAL A 96 2.28 -14.90 10.97
CA VAL A 96 2.45 -13.45 10.98
C VAL A 96 3.69 -13.11 10.20
N GLY A 97 3.65 -11.99 9.48
CA GLY A 97 4.76 -11.54 8.66
C GLY A 97 4.99 -10.05 8.78
N VAL A 98 6.23 -9.68 8.56
CA VAL A 98 6.64 -8.29 8.40
C VAL A 98 7.40 -8.16 7.09
N GLY A 99 7.23 -7.04 6.41
CA GLY A 99 7.90 -6.79 5.15
C GLY A 99 8.42 -5.38 5.07
N VAL A 100 9.52 -5.24 4.32
CA VAL A 100 10.15 -3.96 4.03
C VAL A 100 10.52 -3.91 2.56
N GLY A 101 10.49 -2.71 1.99
CA GLY A 101 10.78 -2.54 0.57
C GLY A 101 10.63 -1.10 0.12
N ALA A 102 10.26 -0.95 -1.15
CA ALA A 102 10.08 0.34 -1.78
C ALA A 102 8.72 0.41 -2.49
N ALA A 103 8.11 1.58 -2.44
CA ALA A 103 6.93 1.91 -3.22
C ALA A 103 7.28 2.99 -4.26
N TYR A 104 6.85 2.79 -5.48
CA TYR A 104 6.87 3.75 -6.56
C TYR A 104 5.46 4.30 -6.73
N ILE A 105 5.28 5.58 -6.38
CA ILE A 105 3.97 6.24 -6.35
C ILE A 105 3.93 7.33 -7.41
N SER A 106 2.89 7.33 -8.24
CA SER A 106 2.64 8.39 -9.21
C SER A 106 2.24 9.70 -8.53
N THR A 107 2.50 10.82 -9.21
CA THR A 107 2.15 12.14 -8.69
C THR A 107 0.64 12.23 -8.40
N PRO A 108 0.23 12.79 -7.25
CA PRO A 108 -1.17 13.08 -6.98
C PRO A 108 -1.66 14.32 -7.73
N LEU A 109 -0.81 14.98 -8.53
CA LEU A 109 -1.13 16.20 -9.27
C LEU A 109 -1.49 15.91 -10.74
N LYS A 110 -2.44 16.67 -11.29
CA LYS A 110 -2.90 16.55 -12.68
C LYS A 110 -1.80 16.92 -13.69
N ASP A 111 -1.08 18.00 -13.39
CA ASP A 111 0.13 18.40 -14.09
C ASP A 111 1.35 18.12 -13.21
N ALA A 112 2.28 17.31 -13.72
CA ALA A 112 3.51 17.01 -13.00
C ALA A 112 4.37 18.27 -12.86
N VAL A 113 4.69 18.65 -11.63
CA VAL A 113 5.61 19.74 -11.34
C VAL A 113 7.04 19.21 -11.45
N ASN A 114 7.94 19.97 -12.11
CA ASN A 114 9.35 19.59 -12.31
C ASN A 114 9.57 18.19 -12.93
N ASP A 115 8.68 17.75 -13.83
CA ASP A 115 8.72 16.41 -14.44
C ASP A 115 8.63 15.24 -13.44
N GLN A 116 8.23 15.49 -12.19
CA GLN A 116 8.10 14.48 -11.13
C GLN A 116 6.81 13.67 -11.30
N LYS A 117 6.76 12.84 -12.36
CA LYS A 117 5.60 11.99 -12.67
C LYS A 117 5.38 10.89 -11.64
N SER A 118 6.45 10.46 -10.96
CA SER A 118 6.41 9.46 -9.89
C SER A 118 7.64 9.59 -8.99
N LYS A 119 7.56 9.08 -7.76
CA LYS A 119 8.70 9.00 -6.84
C LYS A 119 8.74 7.69 -6.08
N PHE A 120 9.96 7.31 -5.70
CA PHE A 120 10.19 6.21 -4.77
C PHE A 120 10.02 6.69 -3.32
N GLY A 121 9.44 5.83 -2.49
CA GLY A 121 9.40 5.95 -1.05
C GLY A 121 9.72 4.61 -0.40
N PHE A 122 10.05 4.66 0.87
CA PHE A 122 10.15 3.46 1.69
C PHE A 122 8.77 2.83 1.86
N ALA A 123 8.69 1.50 1.81
CA ALA A 123 7.48 0.75 2.08
C ALA A 123 7.72 -0.26 3.21
N GLY A 124 6.73 -0.42 4.06
CA GLY A 124 6.70 -1.44 5.10
C GLY A 124 5.32 -2.05 5.18
N GLN A 125 5.26 -3.30 5.60
CA GLN A 125 3.99 -3.98 5.82
C GLN A 125 4.04 -4.95 7.00
N VAL A 126 2.87 -5.22 7.55
CA VAL A 126 2.66 -6.30 8.51
C VAL A 126 1.44 -7.12 8.05
N LYS A 127 1.53 -8.43 8.17
CA LYS A 127 0.52 -9.38 7.70
C LYS A 127 0.20 -10.35 8.83
N ALA A 128 -1.07 -10.67 9.00
CA ALA A 128 -1.54 -11.74 9.86
C ALA A 128 -2.50 -12.59 9.03
N VAL A 129 -2.09 -13.82 8.73
CA VAL A 129 -2.74 -14.65 7.73
C VAL A 129 -2.93 -16.05 8.28
N VAL A 130 -3.99 -16.71 7.82
CA VAL A 130 -4.32 -18.08 8.15
C VAL A 130 -4.32 -18.87 6.85
N SER A 131 -3.48 -19.90 6.77
CA SER A 131 -3.45 -20.86 5.66
C SER A 131 -4.25 -22.10 6.00
N TYR A 132 -4.93 -22.67 5.01
CA TYR A 132 -5.58 -23.97 5.03
C TYR A 132 -4.96 -24.86 3.95
N ASP A 133 -4.48 -26.02 4.36
CA ASP A 133 -3.85 -26.99 3.45
C ASP A 133 -4.93 -27.81 2.75
N VAL A 134 -5.17 -27.54 1.46
CA VAL A 134 -6.16 -28.28 0.65
C VAL A 134 -5.55 -29.58 0.15
N THR A 135 -4.33 -29.49 -0.38
CA THR A 135 -3.47 -30.62 -0.74
C THR A 135 -2.03 -30.31 -0.32
N PRO A 136 -1.10 -31.28 -0.30
CA PRO A 136 0.31 -30.99 0.00
C PRO A 136 0.92 -29.87 -0.87
N GLU A 137 0.45 -29.75 -2.12
CA GLU A 137 0.91 -28.78 -3.11
C GLU A 137 0.11 -27.48 -3.11
N VAL A 138 -1.15 -27.46 -2.64
CA VAL A 138 -2.06 -26.31 -2.74
C VAL A 138 -2.55 -25.87 -1.37
N LYS A 139 -2.30 -24.59 -1.05
CA LYS A 139 -2.77 -23.94 0.17
C LYS A 139 -3.68 -22.77 -0.16
N LEU A 140 -4.79 -22.64 0.56
CA LEU A 140 -5.60 -21.43 0.54
C LEU A 140 -5.19 -20.57 1.72
N TYR A 141 -5.13 -19.26 1.55
CA TYR A 141 -4.84 -18.36 2.66
C TYR A 141 -5.82 -17.19 2.68
N ALA A 142 -6.12 -16.72 3.88
CA ALA A 142 -6.90 -15.53 4.13
C ALA A 142 -6.36 -14.78 5.33
N GLY A 143 -6.32 -13.45 5.29
CA GLY A 143 -5.69 -12.67 6.33
C GLY A 143 -5.99 -11.19 6.27
N ALA A 144 -5.37 -10.47 7.20
CA ALA A 144 -5.36 -9.03 7.23
C ALA A 144 -3.93 -8.53 7.01
N ARG A 145 -3.80 -7.45 6.27
CA ARG A 145 -2.54 -6.76 6.05
C ARG A 145 -2.67 -5.27 6.30
N TYR A 146 -1.62 -4.71 6.87
CA TYR A 146 -1.39 -3.28 6.89
C TYR A 146 -0.16 -2.99 6.04
N PHE A 147 -0.32 -2.12 5.06
CA PHE A 147 0.77 -1.62 4.22
C PHE A 147 0.89 -0.11 4.44
N GLY A 148 2.12 0.37 4.53
CA GLY A 148 2.43 1.78 4.63
C GLY A 148 3.66 2.14 3.81
N SER A 149 3.65 3.30 3.16
CA SER A 149 4.81 3.89 2.53
C SER A 149 4.95 5.37 2.90
N TYR A 150 6.20 5.79 3.02
CA TYR A 150 6.60 7.12 3.45
C TYR A 150 7.84 7.60 2.68
N GLY A 151 8.05 8.91 2.63
CA GLY A 151 9.23 9.52 2.00
C GLY A 151 9.02 9.96 0.55
N THR A 152 7.83 9.77 -0.02
CA THR A 152 7.44 10.33 -1.31
C THR A 152 7.11 11.82 -1.15
N ASN A 153 8.10 12.67 -1.45
CA ASN A 153 7.99 14.12 -1.36
C ASN A 153 8.02 14.76 -2.75
N PHE A 154 6.91 15.32 -3.19
CA PHE A 154 6.79 16.04 -4.46
C PHE A 154 6.99 17.54 -4.24
N ASP A 155 7.52 18.22 -5.27
CA ASP A 155 7.73 19.67 -5.25
C ASP A 155 6.42 20.44 -5.42
N LYS A 156 6.32 21.59 -4.75
CA LYS A 156 5.11 22.44 -4.74
C LYS A 156 5.07 23.47 -5.88
N SER A 157 6.22 23.83 -6.45
CA SER A 157 6.29 24.74 -7.60
C SER A 157 7.59 24.57 -8.41
N GLY A 158 7.60 25.08 -9.65
CA GLY A 158 8.76 25.01 -10.54
C GLY A 158 10.02 25.75 -10.05
N GLY A 159 9.88 26.65 -9.07
CA GLY A 159 10.99 27.39 -8.46
C GLY A 159 11.64 26.70 -7.24
N GLU A 160 11.06 25.60 -6.78
CA GLU A 160 11.44 24.93 -5.52
C GLU A 160 11.79 23.46 -5.74
N LYS A 161 12.72 23.21 -6.68
CA LYS A 161 13.24 21.86 -6.97
C LYS A 161 13.84 21.22 -5.72
N ASP A 162 13.39 20.00 -5.41
CA ASP A 162 13.85 19.14 -4.32
C ASP A 162 13.73 19.73 -2.91
N LYS A 163 12.93 20.79 -2.74
CA LYS A 163 12.70 21.40 -1.42
C LYS A 163 11.63 20.68 -0.61
N GLY A 164 10.84 19.80 -1.24
CA GLY A 164 9.75 19.05 -0.61
C GLY A 164 8.58 19.96 -0.24
N GLY A 165 7.39 19.67 -0.77
CA GLY A 165 6.21 20.48 -0.48
C GLY A 165 4.91 19.71 -0.34
N HIS A 166 4.84 18.50 -0.92
CA HIS A 166 3.73 17.57 -0.74
C HIS A 166 4.28 16.19 -0.36
N THR A 167 4.14 15.82 0.91
CA THR A 167 4.40 14.45 1.35
C THR A 167 3.14 13.62 1.12
N VAL A 168 3.30 12.45 0.49
CA VAL A 168 2.19 11.52 0.23
C VAL A 168 2.38 10.27 1.09
N PRO A 169 2.07 10.32 2.40
CA PRO A 169 1.95 9.09 3.17
C PRO A 169 0.82 8.25 2.59
N TYR A 170 1.16 7.06 2.08
CA TYR A 170 0.19 6.09 1.60
C TYR A 170 0.13 4.93 2.57
N SER A 171 -1.05 4.61 3.04
CA SER A 171 -1.27 3.44 3.89
C SER A 171 -2.62 2.82 3.55
N THR A 172 -2.72 1.53 3.81
CA THR A 172 -3.95 0.77 3.63
C THR A 172 -4.02 -0.39 4.62
N VAL A 173 -5.20 -0.58 5.19
CA VAL A 173 -5.60 -1.81 5.88
C VAL A 173 -6.50 -2.57 4.92
N GLY A 174 -6.14 -3.82 4.63
CA GLY A 174 -6.89 -4.66 3.71
C GLY A 174 -7.04 -6.08 4.23
N ALA A 175 -8.09 -6.76 3.78
CA ALA A 175 -8.15 -8.21 3.82
C ALA A 175 -7.45 -8.76 2.56
N GLU A 176 -6.73 -9.86 2.70
CA GLU A 176 -6.18 -10.61 1.59
C GLU A 176 -6.73 -12.03 1.61
N ALA A 177 -6.92 -12.61 0.42
CA ALA A 177 -7.18 -14.02 0.25
C ALA A 177 -6.51 -14.49 -1.05
N GLY A 178 -6.00 -15.71 -1.06
CA GLY A 178 -5.32 -16.24 -2.23
C GLY A 178 -5.00 -17.71 -2.15
N VAL A 179 -4.29 -18.17 -3.19
CA VAL A 179 -3.81 -19.54 -3.34
C VAL A 179 -2.29 -19.51 -3.36
N ALA A 180 -1.66 -20.42 -2.63
CA ALA A 180 -0.23 -20.65 -2.66
C ALA A 180 0.03 -22.07 -3.17
N PHE A 181 1.04 -22.19 -4.03
CA PHE A 181 1.50 -23.47 -4.58
C PHE A 181 2.88 -23.77 -3.99
N ASN A 182 3.02 -24.94 -3.36
CA ASN A 182 4.31 -25.43 -2.89
C ASN A 182 4.86 -26.38 -3.96
N PHE A 183 6.10 -26.15 -4.35
CA PHE A 183 6.83 -26.92 -5.35
C PHE A 183 8.05 -27.59 -4.71
#